data_AF-A0A4Q9L8L8-F1
#
_entry.id   AF-A0A4Q9L8L8-F1
#
_cell.length_a   1.000
_cell.length_b   1.000
_cell.length_c   1.000
_cell.angle_alpha   90.00
_cell.angle_beta   90.00
_cell.angle_gamma   90.00
#
_symmetry.space_group_name_H-M   'P 1'
#
loop_
_entity.id
_entity.type
_entity.pdbx_description
1 polymer ?
#
loop_
_entity_poly.entity_id
_entity_poly.type
_entity_poly.pdbx_seq_one_letter_code
_entity_poly.pdbx_strand_id
1 'polypeptide(L)'
;IFVMDNARIHHYRGLNDDEEIASYRIKYLPPYSPFLNPIENVFSVWKNKVIRGGARTEPQLRILIYEKFNEITGEHCSSFYRKMLGYLQKAEVGQMILE
;
A
#
# COMPACT_ATOMS: atom_id res chain seq x y z
N ILE A 1 -11.41 4.79 8.33
CA ILE A 1 -11.73 4.01 7.11
C ILE A 1 -10.51 3.16 6.82
N PHE A 2 -10.69 1.86 6.58
CA PHE A 2 -9.62 0.95 6.22
C PHE A 2 -9.77 0.58 4.75
N VAL A 3 -8.74 0.83 3.94
CA VAL A 3 -8.78 0.56 2.49
C VAL A 3 -7.98 -0.71 2.23
N MET A 4 -8.60 -1.69 1.58
CA MET A 4 -7.98 -2.96 1.24
C MET A 4 -8.07 -3.20 -0.27
N ASP A 5 -7.07 -3.87 -0.84
CA ASP A 5 -7.23 -4.41 -2.19
C ASP A 5 -8.29 -5.52 -2.21
N ASN A 6 -8.67 -5.98 -3.42
CA ASN A 6 -9.71 -6.98 -3.59
C ASN A 6 -9.20 -8.43 -3.48
N ALA A 7 -8.07 -8.69 -2.82
CA ALA A 7 -7.55 -10.04 -2.67
C ALA A 7 -8.52 -10.94 -1.89
N ARG A 8 -8.65 -12.21 -2.29
CA ARG A 8 -9.58 -13.17 -1.65
C ARG A 8 -9.36 -13.32 -0.15
N ILE A 9 -8.12 -13.18 0.30
CA ILE A 9 -7.74 -13.26 1.72
C ILE A 9 -8.35 -12.13 2.56
N HIS A 10 -8.70 -10.99 1.94
CA HIS A 10 -9.34 -9.86 2.61
C HIS A 10 -10.86 -10.00 2.72
N HIS A 11 -11.45 -11.04 2.14
CA HIS A 11 -12.90 -11.34 2.24
C HIS A 11 -13.17 -12.50 3.21
N TYR A 12 -12.23 -12.78 4.12
CA TYR A 12 -12.39 -13.80 5.13
C TYR A 12 -13.59 -13.47 6.03
N ARG A 13 -14.51 -14.44 6.18
CA ARG A 13 -15.80 -14.22 6.88
C ARG A 13 -15.63 -13.83 8.35
N GLY A 14 -14.57 -14.31 9.01
CA GLY A 14 -14.29 -14.00 10.41
C GLY A 14 -13.65 -12.63 10.65
N LEU A 15 -13.43 -11.81 9.62
CA LEU A 15 -12.93 -10.44 9.81
C LEU A 15 -13.92 -9.58 10.63
N ASN A 16 -15.22 -9.87 10.54
CA ASN A 16 -16.24 -9.16 11.33
C ASN A 16 -16.36 -9.69 12.76
N ASP A 17 -15.78 -10.86 13.06
CA ASP A 17 -15.79 -11.45 14.39
C ASP A 17 -14.63 -10.88 15.25
N ASP A 18 -13.67 -10.20 14.62
CA ASP A 18 -12.61 -9.45 15.26
C ASP A 18 -13.11 -8.04 15.62
N GLU A 19 -13.24 -7.75 16.91
CA GLU A 19 -13.79 -6.48 17.42
C GLU A 19 -12.99 -5.26 16.96
N GLU A 20 -11.67 -5.38 16.80
CA GLU A 20 -10.82 -4.28 16.37
C GLU A 20 -11.06 -4.00 14.88
N ILE A 21 -11.08 -5.03 14.04
CA ILE A 21 -11.34 -4.90 12.61
C ILE A 21 -12.77 -4.41 12.35
N ALA A 22 -13.74 -4.91 13.10
CA ALA A 22 -15.15 -4.51 13.01
C ALA A 22 -15.37 -3.03 13.37
N SER A 23 -14.48 -2.43 14.17
CA SER A 23 -14.53 -0.99 14.48
C SER A 23 -14.21 -0.10 13.28
N TYR A 24 -13.50 -0.62 12.26
CA TYR A 24 -13.16 0.12 11.06
C TYR A 24 -14.23 0.00 9.97
N ARG A 25 -14.54 1.13 9.33
CA ARG A 25 -15.27 1.11 8.05
C ARG A 25 -14.34 0.62 6.93
N ILE A 26 -14.41 -0.66 6.58
CA ILE A 26 -13.63 -1.27 5.49
C ILE A 26 -14.17 -0.84 4.12
N LYS A 27 -13.25 -0.56 3.18
CA LYS A 27 -13.52 -0.27 1.78
C LYS A 27 -12.58 -1.10 0.90
N TYR A 28 -13.17 -1.91 0.03
CA TYR A 28 -12.41 -2.67 -0.97
C TYR A 28 -12.25 -1.84 -2.24
N LEU A 29 -11.04 -1.87 -2.81
CA LEU A 29 -10.78 -1.28 -4.11
C LEU A 29 -11.39 -2.13 -5.22
N PRO A 30 -11.77 -1.52 -6.37
CA PRO A 30 -12.14 -2.28 -7.56
C PRO A 30 -10.99 -3.20 -8.03
N PRO A 31 -11.31 -4.30 -8.73
CA PRO A 31 -10.30 -5.13 -9.37
C PRO A 31 -9.33 -4.31 -10.24
N TYR A 32 -8.06 -4.73 -10.30
CA TYR A 32 -7.02 -4.14 -11.16
C TYR A 32 -6.81 -2.63 -10.96
N SER A 33 -7.05 -2.11 -9.75
CA SER A 33 -6.87 -0.68 -9.42
C SER A 33 -5.74 -0.42 -8.40
N PRO A 34 -4.52 -0.97 -8.57
CA PRO A 34 -3.44 -0.83 -7.59
C PRO A 34 -2.98 0.62 -7.43
N PHE A 35 -3.12 1.50 -8.44
CA PHE A 35 -2.91 2.94 -8.32
C PHE A 35 -3.76 3.63 -7.23
N LEU A 36 -4.91 3.04 -6.87
CA LEU A 36 -5.76 3.53 -5.78
C LEU A 36 -5.34 3.00 -4.41
N ASN A 37 -4.37 2.08 -4.33
CA ASN A 37 -3.86 1.52 -3.08
C ASN A 37 -2.61 2.31 -2.62
N PRO A 38 -2.69 3.12 -1.56
CA PRO A 38 -1.55 3.95 -1.12
C PRO A 38 -0.29 3.14 -0.78
N ILE A 39 -0.44 1.89 -0.33
CA ILE A 39 0.69 1.03 0.05
C ILE A 39 1.58 0.68 -1.14
N GLU A 40 1.06 0.67 -2.38
CA GLU A 40 1.86 0.38 -3.57
C GLU A 40 2.94 1.44 -3.80
N ASN A 41 2.63 2.71 -3.50
CA ASN A 41 3.62 3.78 -3.57
C ASN A 41 4.68 3.65 -2.47
N VAL A 42 4.28 3.21 -1.26
CA VAL A 42 5.22 2.90 -0.17
C VAL A 42 6.16 1.76 -0.58
N PHE A 43 5.61 0.65 -1.09
CA PHE A 43 6.38 -0.51 -1.51
C PHE A 43 7.34 -0.18 -2.65
N SER A 44 6.92 0.62 -3.63
CA SER A 44 7.81 1.06 -4.71
C SER A 44 9.06 1.79 -4.16
N VAL A 45 8.88 2.76 -3.26
CA VAL A 45 10.00 3.51 -2.67
C VAL A 45 10.84 2.63 -1.74
N TRP A 46 10.19 1.89 -0.85
CA TRP A 46 10.86 1.06 0.15
C TRP A 46 11.66 -0.07 -0.50
N LYS A 47 11.08 -0.80 -1.45
CA LYS A 47 11.77 -1.85 -2.21
C LYS A 47 12.99 -1.31 -2.93
N ASN A 48 12.89 -0.13 -3.56
CA ASN A 48 14.03 0.52 -4.21
C ASN A 48 15.15 0.85 -3.21
N LYS A 49 14.82 1.33 -2.01
CA LYS A 49 15.82 1.57 -0.95
C LYS A 49 16.50 0.26 -0.50
N VAL A 50 15.71 -0.81 -0.30
CA VAL A 50 16.25 -2.13 0.07
C VAL A 50 17.18 -2.68 -1.00
N ILE A 51 16.78 -2.63 -2.28
CA ILE A 51 17.60 -3.09 -3.41
C ILE A 51 18.94 -2.33 -3.47
N ARG A 52 18.91 -1.00 -3.31
CA ARG A 52 20.12 -0.16 -3.30
C ARG A 52 21.05 -0.45 -2.13
N GLY A 53 20.53 -1.00 -1.03
CA GLY A 53 21.33 -1.45 0.11
C GLY A 53 22.17 -2.69 -0.18
N GLY A 54 21.91 -3.42 -1.28
CA GLY A 54 22.86 -4.38 -1.84
C GLY A 54 23.07 -5.66 -1.03
N ALA A 55 22.08 -6.13 -0.26
CA ALA A 55 22.18 -7.40 0.47
C ALA A 55 22.59 -8.57 -0.44
N ARG A 56 23.42 -9.46 0.12
CA ARG A 56 23.88 -10.72 -0.52
C ARG A 56 23.50 -11.96 0.29
N THR A 57 22.95 -11.76 1.49
CA THR A 57 22.48 -12.83 2.36
C THR A 57 21.09 -12.51 2.91
N GLU A 58 20.34 -13.53 3.32
CA GLU A 58 19.03 -13.35 3.93
C GLU A 58 19.07 -12.49 5.21
N PRO A 59 20.03 -12.67 6.16
CA PRO A 59 20.10 -11.82 7.34
C PRO A 59 20.34 -10.34 6.99
N GLN A 60 21.20 -10.05 6.02
CA GLN A 60 21.42 -8.68 5.54
C GLN A 60 20.14 -8.11 4.92
N LEU A 61 19.40 -8.90 4.14
CA LEU A 61 18.14 -8.47 3.55
C LEU A 61 17.11 -8.11 4.63
N ARG A 62 16.97 -8.94 5.68
CA ARG A 62 16.06 -8.68 6.80
C ARG A 62 16.39 -7.37 7.54
N ILE A 63 17.68 -7.11 7.77
CA ILE A 63 18.14 -5.85 8.38
C ILE A 63 17.77 -4.66 7.48
N LEU A 64 18.09 -4.72 6.18
CA LEU A 64 17.78 -3.64 5.25
C LEU A 64 16.27 -3.40 5.11
N ILE A 65 15.45 -4.46 5.10
CA ILE A 65 13.98 -4.33 5.09
C ILE A 65 13.55 -3.44 6.26
N TYR A 66 13.98 -3.76 7.48
CA TYR A 66 13.62 -3.00 8.68
C TYR A 66 14.18 -1.56 8.65
N GLU A 67 15.49 -1.40 8.42
CA GLU A 67 16.14 -0.10 8.44
C GLU A 67 15.56 0.85 7.38
N LYS A 68 15.36 0.36 6.15
CA LYS A 68 14.84 1.18 5.06
C LYS A 68 13.37 1.50 5.21
N PHE A 69 12.61 0.73 5.98
CA PHE A 69 11.23 1.07 6.33
C PHE A 69 11.19 2.25 7.29
N ASN A 70 12.08 2.27 8.28
CA ASN A 70 12.18 3.36 9.26
C ASN A 70 12.62 4.71 8.66
N GLU A 71 13.13 4.72 7.42
CA GLU A 71 13.40 5.94 6.65
C GLU A 71 12.14 6.54 5.99
N ILE A 72 11.00 5.83 6.00
CA ILE A 72 9.74 6.35 5.48
C ILE A 72 9.11 7.29 6.52
N THR A 73 8.95 8.57 6.17
CA THR A 73 8.46 9.62 7.05
C THR A 73 6.99 9.91 6.79
N GLY A 74 6.34 10.66 7.69
CA GLY A 74 4.98 11.16 7.47
C GLY A 74 4.83 12.04 6.22
N GLU A 75 5.88 12.74 5.82
CA GLU A 75 5.90 13.55 4.59
C GLU A 75 5.89 12.67 3.33
N HIS A 76 6.66 11.56 3.33
CA HIS A 76 6.59 10.56 2.28
C HIS A 76 5.16 10.00 2.17
N CYS A 77 4.55 9.61 3.30
CA CYS A 77 3.17 9.11 3.34
C CYS A 77 2.19 10.12 2.75
N SER A 78 2.30 11.39 3.14
CA SER A 78 1.44 12.47 2.62
C SER A 78 1.56 12.62 1.11
N SER A 79 2.78 12.47 0.57
CA SER A 79 3.05 12.50 -0.87
C SER A 79 2.48 11.29 -1.61
N PHE A 80 2.55 10.10 -1.01
CA PHE A 80 1.93 8.88 -1.56
C PHE A 80 0.41 9.00 -1.65
N TYR A 81 -0.23 9.53 -0.60
CA TYR A 81 -1.66 9.82 -0.61
C TYR A 81 -2.02 10.86 -1.68
N ARG A 82 -1.26 11.96 -1.79
CA ARG A 82 -1.49 12.97 -2.82
C ARG A 82 -1.43 12.39 -4.23
N LYS A 83 -0.47 11.50 -4.49
CA LYS A 83 -0.36 10.80 -5.77
C LYS A 83 -1.56 9.88 -6.03
N MET A 84 -1.98 9.09 -5.04
CA MET A 84 -3.19 8.25 -5.12
C MET A 84 -4.46 9.08 -5.41
N LEU A 85 -4.64 10.20 -4.70
CA LEU A 85 -5.77 11.11 -4.91
C LEU A 85 -5.82 11.67 -6.33
N GLY A 86 -4.66 11.93 -6.95
CA GLY A 86 -4.58 12.33 -8.35
C GLY A 86 -5.11 11.25 -9.31
N TYR A 87 -4.95 9.96 -8.99
CA TYR A 87 -5.55 8.88 -9.78
C TYR A 87 -7.05 8.73 -9.51
N LEU A 88 -7.51 8.98 -8.28
CA LEU A 88 -8.92 8.95 -7.95
C LEU A 88 -9.72 9.96 -8.79
N GLN A 89 -9.20 11.17 -8.95
CA GLN A 89 -9.80 12.21 -9.82
C GLN A 89 -9.86 11.77 -11.29
N LYS A 90 -8.80 11.10 -11.78
CA LYS A 90 -8.77 10.55 -13.16
C LYS A 90 -9.79 9.43 -13.34
N ALA A 91 -9.92 8.55 -12.36
CA ALA A 91 -10.89 7.46 -12.38
C ALA A 91 -12.33 7.98 -12.35
N GLU A 92 -12.60 9.05 -11.59
CA GLU A 92 -13.92 9.70 -11.51
C GLU A 92 -14.41 10.21 -12.87
N VAL A 93 -13.50 10.74 -13.70
CA VAL A 93 -13.83 11.22 -15.06
C VAL A 93 -13.71 10.14 -16.14
N GLY A 94 -13.51 8.87 -15.76
CA GLY A 94 -13.37 7.75 -16.70
C GLY A 94 -12.10 7.79 -17.56
N GLN A 95 -11.06 8.52 -17.13
CA GLN A 95 -9.80 8.56 -17.84
C GLN A 95 -9.10 7.20 -17.74
N MET A 96 -8.57 6.70 -18.85
CA MET A 96 -7.72 5.50 -18.83
C MET A 96 -6.42 5.77 -18.07
N ILE A 97 -6.13 4.92 -17.10
CA ILE A 97 -4.91 4.96 -16.29
C ILE A 97 -3.99 3.86 -16.80
N LEU A 98 -2.87 4.25 -17.38
CA LEU A 98 -1.78 3.36 -17.77
C LEU A 98 -0.73 3.42 -16.66
N GLU A 99 -0.40 2.27 -16.08
CA GLU A 99 0.70 2.08 -15.12
C GLU A 99 1.94 1.49 -15.79
#